data_AF-A0A3Z4X5X2-F1
#
_entry.id   AF-A0A3Z4X5X2-F1
#
_cell.length_a   1.000
_cell.length_b   1.000
_cell.length_c   1.000
_cell.angle_alpha   90.00
_cell.angle_beta   90.00
_cell.angle_gamma   90.00
#
_symmetry.space_group_name_H-M   'P 1'
#
loop_
_entity.id
_entity.type
_entity.pdbx_description
1 polymer ?
#
loop_
_entity_poly.entity_id
_entity_poly.type
_entity_poly.pdbx_seq_one_letter_code
_entity_poly.pdbx_strand_id
1 'polypeptide(L)'
;MAEVTSMKALHKLIAELDTPAATLSEDLALNADPLVKIYEDTLPVTKVGDVDYRFTLEDADALRQHDANFTELFGGVAGGLIADRAKADSDIGALDLTLDIGNAAFSTVFSRPVTENPTQKEWAASISYGFGSPKSKALEGKLRKEFAKSMMATDEEDEDDE
;
A
#
# COMPACT_ATOMS: atom_id res chain seq x y z
N MET A 1 -9.66 10.26 20.78
CA MET A 1 -9.43 9.50 19.53
C MET A 1 -9.04 10.51 18.47
N ALA A 2 -8.11 10.15 17.58
CA ALA A 2 -7.77 11.00 16.44
C ALA A 2 -8.97 11.13 15.50
N GLU A 3 -9.20 12.34 15.00
CA GLU A 3 -10.19 12.61 13.96
C GLU A 3 -9.57 12.32 12.60
N VAL A 4 -10.17 11.39 11.85
CA VAL A 4 -9.67 10.96 10.54
C VAL A 4 -10.68 11.36 9.47
N THR A 5 -10.19 12.03 8.42
CA THR A 5 -11.01 12.47 7.29
C THR A 5 -11.66 11.28 6.59
N SER A 6 -12.98 11.30 6.45
CA SER A 6 -13.73 10.20 5.81
C SER A 6 -13.54 10.16 4.29
N MET A 7 -13.68 8.98 3.69
CA MET A 7 -13.67 8.82 2.22
C MET A 7 -14.69 9.72 1.51
N LYS A 8 -15.87 9.95 2.11
CA LYS A 8 -16.89 10.85 1.56
C LYS A 8 -16.40 12.28 1.51
N ALA A 9 -15.69 12.74 2.55
CA ALA A 9 -15.10 14.07 2.59
C ALA A 9 -13.96 14.20 1.58
N LEU A 10 -13.08 13.20 1.48
CA LEU A 10 -12.00 13.18 0.49
C LEU A 10 -12.52 13.26 -0.96
N HIS A 11 -13.56 12.49 -1.31
CA HIS A 11 -14.18 12.59 -2.64
C HIS A 11 -14.78 13.95 -2.91
N LYS A 12 -15.35 14.60 -1.89
CA LYS A 12 -15.90 15.95 -2.03
C LYS A 12 -14.79 16.96 -2.33
N LEU A 13 -13.66 16.89 -1.61
CA LEU A 13 -12.50 17.75 -1.86
C LEU A 13 -11.96 17.59 -3.30
N ILE A 14 -11.88 16.35 -3.79
CA ILE A 14 -11.46 16.07 -5.17
C ILE A 14 -12.44 16.67 -6.19
N ALA A 15 -13.74 16.56 -5.95
CA ALA A 15 -14.77 17.08 -6.86
C ALA A 15 -14.85 18.62 -6.88
N GLU A 16 -14.29 19.29 -5.87
CA GLU A 16 -14.25 20.76 -5.75
C GLU A 16 -12.97 21.36 -6.35
N LEU A 17 -12.05 20.55 -6.86
CA LEU A 17 -10.84 21.06 -7.51
C LEU A 17 -11.16 21.70 -8.87
N ASP A 18 -10.62 22.90 -9.10
CA ASP A 18 -10.70 23.59 -10.40
C ASP A 18 -9.78 22.97 -11.47
N THR A 19 -8.87 22.09 -11.06
CA THR A 19 -7.91 21.38 -11.92
C THR A 19 -7.92 19.87 -11.61
N PRO A 20 -7.45 19.01 -12.53
CA PRO A 20 -7.31 17.59 -12.24
C PRO A 20 -6.44 17.34 -11.00
N ALA A 21 -6.84 16.39 -10.16
CA ALA A 21 -6.11 16.04 -8.94
C ALA A 21 -4.68 15.53 -9.20
N ALA A 22 -4.46 14.96 -10.38
CA ALA A 22 -3.15 14.61 -10.89
C ALA A 22 -3.15 14.61 -12.42
N THR A 23 -1.99 14.87 -13.02
CA THR A 23 -1.72 14.73 -14.44
C THR A 23 -0.42 13.95 -14.64
N LEU A 24 -0.23 13.39 -15.82
CA LEU A 24 1.04 12.80 -16.24
C LEU A 24 1.76 13.78 -17.16
N SER A 25 3.05 14.03 -16.93
CA SER A 25 3.91 14.71 -17.91
C SER A 25 4.30 13.77 -19.05
N GLU A 26 4.92 14.34 -20.08
CA GLU A 26 5.37 13.61 -21.28
C GLU A 26 6.35 12.47 -20.96
N ASP A 27 7.13 12.60 -19.89
CA ASP A 27 8.06 11.58 -19.38
C ASP A 27 7.38 10.56 -18.45
N LEU A 28 6.04 10.57 -18.37
CA LEU A 28 5.23 9.73 -17.50
C LEU A 28 5.46 9.96 -16.00
N ALA A 29 6.05 11.09 -15.61
CA ALA A 29 6.06 11.49 -14.21
C ALA A 29 4.68 11.99 -13.77
N LEU A 30 4.30 11.65 -12.53
CA LEU A 30 3.03 12.07 -11.93
C LEU A 30 3.18 13.47 -11.33
N ASN A 31 2.42 14.44 -11.86
CA ASN A 31 2.27 15.77 -11.29
C ASN A 31 0.97 15.80 -10.49
N ALA A 32 1.04 15.92 -9.16
CA ALA A 32 -0.11 15.71 -8.29
C ALA A 32 -0.17 16.68 -7.09
N ASP A 33 0.30 17.91 -7.27
CA ASP A 33 0.29 18.94 -6.22
C ASP A 33 -1.08 19.10 -5.52
N PRO A 34 -2.23 19.10 -6.24
CA PRO A 34 -3.54 19.16 -5.59
C PRO A 34 -3.79 17.97 -4.66
N LEU A 35 -3.39 16.75 -5.08
CA LEU A 35 -3.55 15.54 -4.28
C LEU A 35 -2.62 15.56 -3.04
N VAL A 36 -1.37 16.04 -3.20
CA VAL A 36 -0.43 16.21 -2.08
C VAL A 36 -1.01 17.18 -1.06
N LYS A 37 -1.55 18.31 -1.53
CA LYS A 37 -2.19 19.30 -0.66
C LYS A 37 -3.40 18.75 0.08
N ILE A 38 -4.27 17.98 -0.60
CA ILE A 38 -5.39 17.31 0.05
C ILE A 38 -4.88 16.36 1.15
N TYR A 39 -3.82 15.60 0.89
CA TYR A 39 -3.23 14.72 1.91
C TYR A 39 -2.77 15.53 3.14
N GLU A 40 -2.02 16.60 2.94
CA GLU A 40 -1.50 17.47 4.02
C GLU A 40 -2.63 18.14 4.81
N ASP A 41 -3.60 18.75 4.12
CA ASP A 41 -4.72 19.47 4.74
C ASP A 41 -5.67 18.53 5.51
N THR A 42 -5.65 17.24 5.19
CA THR A 42 -6.53 16.22 5.79
C THR A 42 -5.81 15.31 6.78
N LEU A 43 -4.54 15.60 7.11
CA LEU A 43 -3.80 14.91 8.15
C LEU A 43 -4.58 14.93 9.48
N PRO A 44 -4.56 13.83 10.25
CA PRO A 44 -5.40 13.72 11.43
C PRO A 44 -5.13 14.81 12.46
N VAL A 45 -6.15 15.11 13.26
CA VAL A 45 -6.02 15.91 14.48
C VAL A 45 -6.27 15.01 15.67
N THR A 46 -5.44 15.08 16.70
CA THR A 46 -5.60 14.32 17.94
C THR A 46 -5.48 15.24 19.15
N LYS A 47 -6.12 14.87 20.26
CA LYS A 47 -5.99 15.58 21.53
C LYS A 47 -4.79 15.06 22.33
N VAL A 48 -3.89 15.96 22.69
CA VAL A 48 -2.76 15.71 23.59
C VAL A 48 -2.95 16.57 24.84
N GLY A 49 -3.52 15.97 25.88
CA GLY A 49 -4.03 16.73 27.03
C GLY A 49 -5.15 17.66 26.58
N ASP A 50 -4.99 18.96 26.88
CA ASP A 50 -5.94 20.01 26.51
C ASP A 50 -5.61 20.69 25.16
N VAL A 51 -4.61 20.19 24.41
CA VAL A 51 -4.17 20.77 23.14
C VAL A 51 -4.62 19.88 21.97
N ASP A 52 -5.20 20.52 20.95
CA ASP A 52 -5.43 19.88 19.66
C ASP A 52 -4.12 19.88 18.85
N TYR A 53 -3.55 18.70 18.63
CA TYR A 53 -2.35 18.49 17.83
C TYR A 53 -2.73 18.01 16.43
N ARG A 54 -2.32 18.76 15.40
CA ARG A 54 -2.44 18.35 14.00
C ARG A 54 -1.16 17.63 13.58
N PHE A 55 -1.32 16.43 13.04
CA PHE A 55 -0.21 15.71 12.43
C PHE A 55 0.35 16.50 11.24
N THR A 56 1.66 16.45 11.08
CA THR A 56 2.42 17.06 10.00
C THR A 56 2.97 15.99 9.05
N LEU A 57 3.52 16.42 7.91
CA LEU A 57 4.27 15.51 7.03
C LEU A 57 5.51 14.92 7.71
N GLU A 58 6.15 15.67 8.62
CA GLU A 58 7.28 15.19 9.41
C GLU A 58 6.87 14.07 10.37
N ASP A 59 5.72 14.20 11.04
CA ASP A 59 5.19 13.13 11.89
C ASP A 59 4.88 11.87 11.08
N ALA A 60 4.29 12.05 9.89
CA ALA A 60 3.97 10.94 9.00
C ALA A 60 5.25 10.26 8.48
N ASP A 61 6.30 11.03 8.17
CA ASP A 61 7.61 10.50 7.78
C ASP A 61 8.27 9.72 8.92
N ALA A 62 8.27 10.29 10.14
CA ALA A 62 8.81 9.62 11.33
C ALA A 62 8.12 8.27 11.59
N LEU A 63 6.79 8.20 11.44
CA LEU A 63 6.05 6.94 11.58
C LEU A 63 6.41 5.93 10.49
N ARG A 64 6.53 6.37 9.22
CA ARG A 64 6.95 5.49 8.12
C ARG A 64 8.36 4.97 8.33
N GLN A 65 9.28 5.81 8.80
CA GLN A 65 10.65 5.41 9.13
C GLN A 65 10.66 4.39 10.28
N HIS A 66 9.84 4.60 11.31
CA HIS A 66 9.64 3.63 12.38
C HIS A 66 9.16 2.27 11.83
N ASP A 67 8.12 2.28 10.99
CA ASP A 67 7.54 1.06 10.43
C ASP A 67 8.53 0.34 9.50
N ALA A 68 9.34 1.08 8.73
CA ALA A 68 10.40 0.50 7.90
C ALA A 68 11.44 -0.23 8.77
N ASN A 69 11.93 0.42 9.82
CA ASN A 69 12.89 -0.17 10.76
C ASN A 69 12.30 -1.41 11.46
N PHE A 70 11.02 -1.34 11.85
CA PHE A 70 10.35 -2.47 12.48
C PHE A 70 10.12 -3.63 11.50
N THR A 71 9.83 -3.34 10.23
CA THR A 71 9.70 -4.35 9.18
C THR A 71 11.01 -5.12 9.00
N GLU A 72 12.15 -4.42 9.04
CA GLU A 72 13.48 -5.06 8.99
C GLU A 72 13.71 -5.99 10.18
N LEU A 73 13.42 -5.53 11.40
CA LEU A 73 13.51 -6.34 12.61
C LEU A 73 12.61 -7.59 12.54
N PHE A 74 11.35 -7.40 12.15
CA PHE A 74 10.39 -8.49 12.00
C PHE A 74 10.86 -9.50 10.95
N GLY A 75 11.33 -9.03 9.80
CA GLY A 75 11.86 -9.88 8.73
C GLY A 75 13.02 -10.77 9.20
N GLY A 76 13.92 -10.22 10.01
CA GLY A 76 15.01 -11.00 10.62
C GLY A 76 14.52 -12.13 11.54
N VAL A 77 13.53 -11.83 12.40
CA VAL A 77 12.94 -12.82 13.32
C VAL A 77 12.14 -13.88 12.54
N ALA A 78 11.27 -13.44 11.64
CA ALA A 78 10.42 -14.31 10.83
C ALA A 78 11.24 -15.22 9.90
N GLY A 79 12.32 -14.69 9.31
CA GLY A 79 13.25 -15.45 8.48
C GLY A 79 13.87 -16.63 9.22
N GLY A 80 14.22 -16.46 10.50
CA GLY A 80 14.70 -17.55 11.36
C GLY A 80 13.65 -18.63 11.57
N LEU A 81 12.42 -18.25 11.93
CA LEU A 81 11.30 -19.18 12.13
C LEU A 81 10.96 -19.96 10.85
N ILE A 82 10.95 -19.27 9.71
CA ILE A 82 10.75 -19.88 8.39
C ILE A 82 11.85 -20.88 8.09
N ALA A 83 13.12 -20.51 8.31
CA ALA A 83 14.24 -21.40 8.03
C ALA A 83 14.18 -22.69 8.86
N ASP A 84 13.85 -22.59 10.15
CA ASP A 84 13.69 -23.75 11.02
C ASP A 84 12.54 -24.64 10.55
N ARG A 85 11.38 -24.05 10.22
CA ARG A 85 10.21 -24.79 9.74
C ARG A 85 10.46 -25.45 8.38
N ALA A 86 11.13 -24.77 7.45
CA ALA A 86 11.46 -25.28 6.12
C ALA A 86 12.55 -26.38 6.15
N LYS A 87 13.47 -26.36 7.13
CA LYS A 87 14.45 -27.44 7.33
C LYS A 87 13.80 -28.68 7.95
N ALA A 88 12.85 -28.47 8.86
CA ALA A 88 12.16 -29.57 9.55
C ALA A 88 11.16 -30.33 8.65
N ASP A 89 10.72 -29.73 7.56
CA ASP A 89 9.65 -30.26 6.70
C ASP A 89 9.86 -29.84 5.24
N SER A 90 10.27 -30.82 4.43
CA SER A 90 10.54 -30.65 3.01
C SER A 90 9.30 -30.41 2.17
N ASP A 91 8.11 -30.75 2.68
CA ASP A 91 6.86 -30.72 1.92
C ASP A 91 6.24 -29.32 1.89
N ILE A 92 6.76 -28.40 2.71
CA ILE A 92 6.36 -27.00 2.70
C ILE A 92 6.84 -26.34 1.41
N GLY A 93 5.88 -26.08 0.51
CA GLY A 93 6.10 -25.27 -0.68
C GLY A 93 6.10 -23.76 -0.41
N ALA A 94 5.34 -23.28 0.57
CA ALA A 94 5.26 -21.87 0.92
C ALA A 94 4.85 -21.65 2.39
N LEU A 95 5.25 -20.51 2.96
CA LEU A 95 4.81 -20.03 4.26
C LEU A 95 4.56 -18.52 4.19
N ASP A 96 3.53 -18.06 4.87
CA ASP A 96 3.27 -16.63 5.08
C ASP A 96 3.21 -16.40 6.60
N LEU A 97 4.14 -15.57 7.10
CA LEU A 97 4.12 -15.08 8.46
C LEU A 97 3.71 -13.61 8.41
N THR A 98 2.49 -13.35 8.87
CA THR A 98 1.94 -12.00 8.95
C THR A 98 1.67 -11.63 10.41
N LEU A 99 2.11 -10.44 10.80
CA LEU A 99 1.87 -9.81 12.09
C LEU A 99 1.04 -8.54 11.89
N ASP A 100 -0.10 -8.43 12.58
CA ASP A 100 -0.94 -7.23 12.59
C ASP A 100 -0.68 -6.43 13.87
N ILE A 101 -0.28 -5.17 13.71
CA ILE A 101 -0.11 -4.21 14.80
C ILE A 101 -0.83 -2.92 14.43
N GLY A 102 -1.89 -2.58 15.16
CA GLY A 102 -2.59 -1.31 14.95
C GLY A 102 -3.22 -1.18 13.55
N ASN A 103 -3.60 -2.30 12.92
CA ASN A 103 -4.05 -2.42 11.53
C ASN A 103 -2.95 -2.21 10.47
N ALA A 104 -1.68 -2.15 10.85
CA ALA A 104 -0.56 -2.30 9.93
C ALA A 104 -0.18 -3.78 9.83
N ALA A 105 0.02 -4.28 8.61
CA ALA A 105 0.41 -5.65 8.35
C ALA A 105 1.90 -5.73 8.01
N PHE A 106 2.67 -6.42 8.84
CA PHE A 106 4.08 -6.75 8.61
C PHE A 106 4.15 -8.21 8.19
N SER A 107 4.77 -8.50 7.04
CA SER A 107 4.74 -9.84 6.44
C SER A 107 6.12 -10.28 5.97
N THR A 108 6.40 -11.57 6.14
CA THR A 108 7.52 -12.26 5.53
C THR A 108 7.00 -13.54 4.89
N VAL A 109 7.19 -13.67 3.59
CA VAL A 109 6.68 -14.78 2.80
C VAL A 109 7.85 -15.62 2.30
N PHE A 110 7.67 -16.92 2.37
CA PHE A 110 8.58 -17.93 1.86
C PHE A 110 7.93 -18.71 0.73
N SER A 111 8.68 -18.99 -0.32
CA SER A 111 8.31 -19.89 -1.41
C SER A 111 9.51 -20.78 -1.76
N ARG A 112 9.41 -22.08 -1.48
CA ARG A 112 10.51 -23.02 -1.64
C ARG A 112 10.98 -23.05 -3.11
N PRO A 113 12.31 -22.98 -3.36
CA PRO A 113 12.84 -23.22 -4.69
C PRO A 113 12.48 -24.62 -5.19
N VAL A 114 12.09 -24.72 -6.46
CA VAL A 114 11.64 -25.98 -7.08
C VAL A 114 12.76 -26.70 -7.85
N THR A 115 13.97 -26.15 -7.86
CA THR A 115 15.15 -26.77 -8.48
C THR A 115 15.68 -27.91 -7.59
N GLU A 116 16.26 -28.96 -8.20
CA GLU A 116 16.71 -30.16 -7.49
C GLU A 116 17.82 -29.87 -6.46
N ASN A 117 18.72 -28.94 -6.80
CA ASN A 117 19.80 -28.47 -5.92
C ASN A 117 19.82 -26.93 -5.91
N PRO A 118 18.93 -26.27 -5.15
CA PRO A 118 18.83 -24.82 -5.19
C PRO A 118 20.10 -24.16 -4.65
N THR A 119 20.57 -23.15 -5.37
CA THR A 119 21.71 -22.32 -5.00
C THR A 119 21.40 -21.41 -3.82
N GLN A 120 22.43 -20.85 -3.18
CA GLN A 120 22.26 -19.83 -2.15
C GLN A 120 21.45 -18.62 -2.64
N LYS A 121 21.61 -18.25 -3.91
CA LYS A 121 20.86 -17.13 -4.51
C LYS A 121 19.37 -17.46 -4.64
N GLU A 122 19.03 -18.68 -5.04
CA GLU A 122 17.62 -19.13 -5.11
C GLU A 122 16.99 -19.19 -3.71
N TRP A 123 17.73 -19.67 -2.71
CA TRP A 123 17.26 -19.61 -1.32
C TRP A 123 17.10 -18.17 -0.81
N ALA A 124 17.99 -17.25 -1.17
CA ALA A 124 17.80 -15.84 -0.81
C ALA A 124 16.57 -15.23 -1.50
N ALA A 125 16.34 -15.55 -2.77
CA ALA A 125 15.17 -15.10 -3.52
C ALA A 125 13.86 -15.77 -3.10
N SER A 126 13.92 -16.85 -2.30
CA SER A 126 12.75 -17.54 -1.77
C SER A 126 12.01 -16.77 -0.68
N ILE A 127 12.61 -15.69 -0.16
CA ILE A 127 12.05 -14.86 0.91
C ILE A 127 11.68 -13.49 0.34
N SER A 128 10.48 -13.03 0.66
CA SER A 128 10.04 -11.66 0.42
C SER A 128 9.49 -11.02 1.70
N TYR A 129 9.56 -9.70 1.77
CA TYR A 129 9.08 -8.90 2.90
C TYR A 129 8.01 -7.93 2.41
N GLY A 130 7.04 -7.62 3.26
CA GLY A 130 5.98 -6.68 2.92
C GLY A 130 5.48 -5.90 4.13
N PHE A 131 5.24 -4.62 3.91
CA PHE A 131 4.50 -3.74 4.80
C PHE A 131 3.22 -3.30 4.10
N GLY A 132 2.08 -3.38 4.79
CA GLY A 132 0.77 -3.04 4.23
C GLY A 132 -0.05 -2.16 5.16
N SER A 133 -0.64 -1.10 4.60
CA SER A 133 -1.73 -0.37 5.25
C SER A 133 -3.05 -1.15 5.14
N PRO A 134 -4.08 -0.81 5.95
CA PRO A 134 -5.37 -1.46 5.87
C PRO A 134 -5.95 -1.44 4.45
N LYS A 135 -6.11 -2.62 3.84
CA LYS A 135 -6.68 -2.72 2.50
C LYS A 135 -8.19 -2.47 2.55
N SER A 136 -8.66 -1.52 1.73
CA SER A 136 -10.09 -1.41 1.42
C SER A 136 -10.50 -2.55 0.49
N LYS A 137 -11.14 -3.60 1.06
CA LYS A 137 -11.66 -4.73 0.28
C LYS A 137 -12.66 -4.30 -0.80
N ALA A 138 -13.39 -3.21 -0.57
CA ALA A 138 -14.34 -2.66 -1.53
C ALA A 138 -13.66 -1.94 -2.71
N LEU A 139 -12.49 -1.33 -2.47
CA LEU A 139 -11.79 -0.54 -3.49
C LEU A 139 -11.23 -1.39 -4.61
N GLU A 140 -10.54 -2.50 -4.29
CA GLU A 140 -9.83 -3.30 -5.30
C GLU A 140 -10.78 -3.84 -6.38
N GLY A 141 -11.89 -4.45 -5.98
CA GLY A 141 -12.88 -4.99 -6.91
C GLY A 141 -13.59 -3.91 -7.73
N LYS A 142 -13.89 -2.76 -7.11
CA LYS A 142 -14.51 -1.62 -7.79
C LYS A 142 -13.56 -1.03 -8.83
N LEU A 143 -12.32 -0.73 -8.43
CA LEU A 143 -11.30 -0.12 -9.29
C LEU A 143 -11.02 -1.00 -10.52
N ARG A 144 -10.84 -2.31 -10.33
CA ARG A 144 -10.61 -3.24 -11.45
C ARG A 144 -11.77 -3.24 -12.45
N LYS A 145 -13.01 -3.20 -11.97
CA LYS A 145 -14.20 -3.16 -12.83
C LYS A 145 -14.32 -1.84 -13.59
N GLU A 146 -14.12 -0.72 -12.90
CA GLU A 146 -14.16 0.62 -13.51
C GLU A 146 -13.07 0.77 -14.56
N PHE A 147 -11.84 0.37 -14.24
CA PHE A 147 -10.72 0.39 -15.19
C PHE A 147 -11.00 -0.47 -16.42
N ALA A 148 -11.45 -1.72 -16.24
CA ALA A 148 -11.79 -2.59 -17.35
C ALA A 148 -12.90 -2.00 -18.23
N LYS A 149 -13.92 -1.37 -17.61
CA LYS A 149 -14.99 -0.68 -18.34
C LYS A 149 -14.43 0.48 -19.18
N SER A 150 -13.58 1.32 -18.60
CA SER A 150 -12.97 2.46 -19.31
C SER A 150 -12.12 2.02 -20.49
N MET A 151 -11.35 0.92 -20.35
CA MET A 151 -10.51 0.40 -21.44
C MET A 151 -11.30 -0.30 -22.56
N MET A 152 -12.53 -0.72 -22.28
CA MET A 152 -13.42 -1.36 -23.25
C MET A 152 -14.49 -0.41 -23.80
N ALA A 153 -14.53 0.84 -23.34
CA ALA A 153 -15.36 1.86 -23.96
C ALA A 153 -14.74 2.16 -25.33
N THR A 154 -15.46 1.83 -26.40
CA THR A 154 -15.14 2.36 -27.72
C THR A 154 -15.51 3.83 -27.72
N ASP A 155 -14.64 4.69 -28.26
CA ASP A 155 -15.05 6.03 -28.67
C ASP A 155 -16.13 5.81 -29.73
N GLU A 156 -17.40 5.86 -29.35
CA GLU A 156 -18.49 6.05 -30.30
C GLU A 156 -18.26 7.46 -30.85
N GLU A 157 -17.45 7.55 -31.91
CA GLU A 157 -17.47 8.70 -32.82
C GLU A 157 -18.92 8.87 -33.23
N ASP A 158 -19.47 10.04 -32.92
CA ASP A 158 -20.71 10.55 -33.47
C ASP A 158 -20.64 10.41 -35.01
N GLU A 159 -21.16 9.32 -35.56
CA GLU A 159 -21.70 9.32 -36.92
C GLU A 159 -22.95 10.20 -36.87
N ASP A 160 -22.71 11.52 -36.85
CA ASP A 160 -23.70 12.52 -37.21
C ASP A 160 -24.27 12.13 -38.58
N ASP A 161 -25.57 11.86 -38.57
CA ASP A 161 -26.41 11.69 -39.76
C ASP A 161 -26.16 12.84 -40.76
N GLU A 162 -25.54 12.56 -41.92
CA GLU A 162 -25.80 13.24 -43.21
C GLU A 162 -25.55 12.31 -44.43
#